data_AF-X1UWI7-F1
#
_entry.id   AF-X1UWI7-F1
#
_cell.length_a   1.000
_cell.length_b   1.000
_cell.length_c   1.000
_cell.angle_alpha   90.00
_cell.angle_beta   90.00
_cell.angle_gamma   90.00
#
_symmetry.space_group_name_H-M   'P 1'
#
loop_
_entity.id
_entity.type
_entity.pdbx_description
1 polymer ?
#
loop_
_entity_poly.entity_id
_entity_poly.type
_entity_poly.pdbx_seq_one_letter_code
_entity_poly.pdbx_strand_id
1 'polypeptide(L)' 'MTIVNLKEILKDTEKKKYAVGCFNVVNYDSVKGILLAAEKMRSPVILGIAEVQLKDVCFES' A
#
# COMPACT_ATOMS: atom_id res chain seq x y z
N MET A 1 9.09 -7.82 2.78
CA MET A 1 8.92 -6.44 2.28
C MET A 1 9.21 -5.46 3.40
N THR A 2 9.60 -4.22 3.08
CA THR A 2 9.87 -3.16 4.07
C THR A 2 8.91 -1.99 3.86
N ILE A 3 8.58 -1.27 4.93
CA ILE A 3 7.88 0.02 4.82
C ILE A 3 8.88 1.05 4.27
N VAL A 4 8.43 1.87 3.32
CA VAL A 4 9.25 2.90 2.67
C VAL A 4 8.52 4.23 2.64
N ASN A 5 9.26 5.32 2.44
CA ASN A 5 8.68 6.65 2.35
C ASN A 5 8.03 6.88 0.97
N LEU A 6 6.79 7.38 0.97
CA LEU A 6 6.05 7.69 -0.26
C LEU A 6 6.81 8.66 -1.18
N LYS A 7 7.49 9.65 -0.63
CA LYS A 7 8.28 10.63 -1.40
C LYS A 7 9.34 9.97 -2.27
N GLU A 8 9.99 8.93 -1.76
CA GLU A 8 11.05 8.23 -2.50
C GLU A 8 10.47 7.34 -3.61
N ILE A 9 9.32 6.69 -3.36
CA ILE A 9 8.59 5.96 -4.39
C ILE A 9 8.10 6.89 -5.50
N LEU A 10 7.52 8.03 -5.17
CA LEU A 10 7.02 8.97 -6.18
C LEU A 10 8.15 9.51 -7.06
N LYS A 11 9.30 9.88 -6.48
CA LYS A 11 10.49 10.26 -7.26
C LYS A 11 10.97 9.14 -8.19
N ASP A 12 10.94 7.88 -7.72
CA ASP A 12 11.32 6.74 -8.55
C ASP A 12 10.35 6.54 -9.73
N THR A 13 9.04 6.67 -9.48
CA THR A 13 8.00 6.58 -10.52
C THR A 13 8.15 7.65 -11.59
N GLU A 14 8.44 8.89 -11.21
CA GLU A 14 8.63 10.01 -12.15
C GLU A 14 9.85 9.81 -13.04
N LYS A 15 10.95 9.31 -12.46
CA LYS A 15 12.20 9.03 -13.18
C LYS A 15 12.07 7.85 -14.13
N LYS A 16 11.48 6.75 -13.68
CA LYS A 16 11.39 5.48 -14.44
C LYS A 16 10.10 5.34 -15.26
N LYS A 17 9.21 6.33 -15.22
CA LYS A 17 7.97 6.38 -16.01
C LYS A 17 7.05 5.18 -15.80
N TYR A 18 6.79 4.85 -14.54
CA TYR A 18 5.79 3.85 -14.16
C TYR A 18 4.85 4.41 -13.08
N ALA A 19 3.81 3.66 -12.72
CA ALA A 19 2.86 4.04 -11.68
C ALA A 19 2.80 2.96 -10.58
N VAL A 20 2.38 3.36 -9.38
CA VAL A 20 2.17 2.45 -8.25
C VAL A 20 0.71 2.49 -7.86
N GLY A 21 0.09 1.31 -7.74
CA GLY A 21 -1.30 1.20 -7.31
C GLY A 21 -1.47 1.66 -5.86
N CYS A 22 -2.46 2.52 -5.62
CA CYS A 22 -2.89 2.94 -4.29
C CYS A 22 -4.25 2.31 -3.99
N PHE A 23 -4.29 1.41 -3.02
CA PHE A 23 -5.49 0.64 -2.68
C PHE A 23 -5.91 0.95 -1.26
N ASN A 24 -7.19 1.28 -1.09
CA ASN A 24 -7.76 1.42 0.24
C ASN A 24 -7.99 0.04 0.87
N VAL A 25 -7.54 -0.13 2.10
CA VAL A 25 -7.71 -1.36 2.86
C VAL A 25 -8.83 -1.17 3.88
N VAL A 26 -9.71 -2.17 3.96
CA VAL A 26 -10.89 -2.10 4.84
C VAL A 26 -10.83 -3.12 5.98
N ASN A 27 -9.99 -4.15 5.85
CA ASN A 27 -9.78 -5.21 6.83
C ASN A 27 -8.48 -5.99 6.53
N TYR A 28 -8.15 -6.97 7.37
CA TYR A 28 -6.96 -7.82 7.24
C TYR A 28 -6.91 -8.62 5.92
N ASP A 29 -8.04 -9.20 5.49
CA ASP A 29 -8.07 -10.01 4.27
C ASP A 29 -7.77 -9.17 3.03
N SER A 30 -8.21 -7.91 3.02
CA SER A 30 -7.89 -6.94 1.97
C SER A 30 -6.38 -6.68 1.90
N VAL A 31 -5.75 -6.40 3.05
CA VAL A 31 -4.29 -6.22 3.14
C VAL A 31 -3.58 -7.45 2.60
N LYS A 32 -3.96 -8.65 3.07
CA LYS A 32 -3.34 -9.91 2.66
C LYS A 32 -3.47 -10.15 1.16
N GLY A 33 -4.66 -9.96 0.59
CA GLY A 33 -4.90 -10.14 -0.84
C GLY A 33 -4.06 -9.20 -1.71
N ILE A 34 -3.99 -7.92 -1.32
CA ILE A 34 -3.20 -6.92 -2.03
C ILE A 34 -1.70 -7.25 -1.94
N LEU A 35 -1.20 -7.63 -0.76
CA LEU A 35 0.21 -7.99 -0.59
C LEU A 35 0.58 -9.23 -1.42
N LEU A 36 -0.24 -10.29 -1.43
CA LEU A 36 0.00 -11.48 -2.24
C LEU A 36 0.05 -11.15 -3.74
N ALA A 37 -0.84 -10.28 -4.21
CA ALA A 37 -0.83 -9.82 -5.60
C ALA A 37 0.43 -9.01 -5.92
N ALA A 38 0.81 -8.08 -5.03
CA ALA A 38 2.02 -7.27 -5.18
C ALA A 38 3.30 -8.12 -5.20
N GLU A 39 3.40 -9.14 -4.34
CA GLU A 39 4.51 -10.10 -4.33
C GLU A 39 4.58 -10.88 -5.64
N LYS A 40 3.45 -11.44 -6.10
CA LYS A 40 3.39 -12.20 -7.36
C LYS A 40 3.78 -11.34 -8.56
N MET A 41 3.39 -10.06 -8.56
CA MET A 41 3.73 -9.10 -9.61
C MET A 41 5.12 -8.49 -9.47
N ARG A 42 5.80 -8.72 -8.34
CA ARG A 42 7.05 -8.04 -7.96
C ARG A 42 6.94 -6.52 -8.10
N SER A 43 5.81 -5.97 -7.66
CA SER A 43 5.47 -4.55 -7.78
C SER A 43 5.42 -3.90 -6.41
N PRO A 44 5.91 -2.65 -6.25
CA PRO A 44 5.55 -1.84 -5.09
C PRO A 44 4.02 -1.59 -5.07
N VAL A 45 3.49 -1.32 -3.89
CA VAL A 45 2.08 -1.01 -3.67
C VAL A 45 1.94 0.01 -2.54
N ILE A 46 0.94 0.88 -2.63
CA ILE A 46 0.57 1.82 -1.58
C ILE A 46 -0.74 1.33 -0.95
N LEU A 47 -0.75 1.17 0.37
CA LEU A 47 -1.95 0.84 1.14
C LEU A 47 -2.44 2.12 1.82
N GLY A 48 -3.66 2.53 1.48
CA GLY A 48 -4.35 3.66 2.10
C GLY A 48 -5.42 3.17 3.08
N ILE A 49 -5.72 3.96 4.10
CA ILE A 49 -6.89 3.76 4.94
C ILE A 49 -7.75 5.02 4.88
N ALA A 50 -9.05 4.86 4.64
CA ALA A 50 -9.95 5.99 4.67
C ALA A 50 -10.18 6.43 6.13
N GLU A 51 -10.29 7.74 6.37
CA GLU A 51 -10.49 8.29 7.71
C GLU A 51 -11.69 7.66 8.44
N VAL A 52 -12.78 7.42 7.71
CA VAL A 52 -14.00 6.79 8.25
C VAL A 52 -13.75 5.39 8.84
N GLN A 53 -12.71 4.69 8.36
CA GLN A 53 -12.36 3.32 8.76
C GLN A 53 -11.39 3.29 9.93
N LEU A 54 -10.80 4.42 10.31
CA LEU A 54 -9.85 4.48 11.44
C LEU A 54 -10.48 4.07 12.77
N LYS A 55 -11.82 4.21 12.91
CA LYS A 55 -12.56 3.79 14.11
C LYS A 55 -12.61 2.27 14.28
N ASP A 56 -12.53 1.55 13.16
CA ASP A 56 -12.68 0.10 13.12
C ASP A 56 -11.32 -0.62 13.15
N VAL A 57 -10.22 0.14 13.07
CA VAL A 57 -8.85 -0.40 13.02
C VAL A 57 -8.13 -0.12 14.32
N CYS A 58 -7.76 -1.19 15.02
CA CYS A 58 -6.85 -1.09 16.15
C CYS A 58 -5.41 -1.00 15.63
N PHE A 59 -4.77 0.16 15.84
CA PHE A 59 -3.36 0.39 15.48
C PHE A 59 -2.39 0.05 16.61
N GLU A 60 -2.91 -0.34 17.77
CA GLU A 60 -2.09 -0.71 18.92
C GLU A 60 -1.53 -2.12 18.73
N SER A 61 -0.21 -2.23 18.90
CA SER A 61 0.57 -3.47 18.97
C SER A 61 1.45 -3.41 20.22
#